data_AF-A0A953JWH3-F1
#
_entry.id   AF-A0A953JWH3-F1
#
_cell.length_a   1.000
_cell.length_b   1.000
_cell.length_c   1.000
_cell.angle_alpha   90.00
_cell.angle_beta   90.00
_cell.angle_gamma   90.00
#
_symmetry.space_group_name_H-M   'P 1'
#
loop_
_entity.id
_entity.type
_entity.pdbx_description
1 polymer ?
#
loop_
_entity_poly.entity_id
_entity_poly.type
_entity_poly.pdbx_seq_one_letter_code
_entity_poly.pdbx_strand_id
1 'polypeptide(L)'
;MLRHCFLAMTVGGLLPALAAGEPYAAVQVLNRGTLPLVETDSVQQWRYIPDFIRGSSVHSLPLISFPADSPANGMADWTVTQSGKMWIAANYDYQGNSGGGWLEEQTTRDELEAQGWLYRGDMRHGSGGLFRLFEKQVAAGEQYHLRVGKYTPPWAITGTALTGTLPSAATPWPEFGQVAVADFNPVPLDASHTNFAVIPESLQGGTIFSEIRRPSGAITDFKALADGRVYLAGYWGYDGNSEGDWDDYRLTLPQMEAEGWTHFEQMTDKDGRVWDVIYKDLQAGQTYSLRFNKYSSPLVVLAPVPEPGTLALACMGACGVLLTMRQRRRQTNQRAKS
;
A
#
# COMPACT_ATOMS: atom_id res chain seq x y z
N MET A 1 -7.48 74.07 23.21
CA MET A 1 -6.62 73.49 22.15
C MET A 1 -6.95 72.02 22.01
N LEU A 2 -7.90 71.70 21.12
CA LEU A 2 -8.37 70.33 20.86
C LEU A 2 -7.51 69.68 19.76
N ARG A 3 -6.83 68.59 20.10
CA ARG A 3 -6.15 67.72 19.12
C ARG A 3 -7.20 66.81 18.47
N HIS A 4 -7.31 66.89 17.15
CA HIS A 4 -8.11 65.98 16.33
C HIS A 4 -7.36 64.66 16.15
N CYS A 5 -8.00 63.55 16.54
CA CYS A 5 -7.58 62.19 16.21
C CYS A 5 -8.00 61.87 14.76
N PHE A 6 -7.04 61.50 13.91
CA PHE A 6 -7.32 60.80 12.66
C PHE A 6 -7.26 59.29 12.92
N LEU A 7 -8.42 58.62 12.80
CA LEU A 7 -8.55 57.18 12.83
C LEU A 7 -8.35 56.67 11.39
N ALA A 8 -7.22 56.02 11.11
CA ALA A 8 -7.02 55.29 9.87
C ALA A 8 -7.69 53.90 10.01
N MET A 9 -8.80 53.69 9.31
CA MET A 9 -9.37 52.35 9.12
C MET A 9 -8.56 51.61 8.07
N THR A 10 -7.69 50.69 8.49
CA THR A 10 -7.20 49.62 7.63
C THR A 10 -8.20 48.47 7.64
N VAL A 11 -8.87 48.27 6.51
CA VAL A 11 -9.69 47.10 6.21
C VAL A 11 -8.73 45.90 6.04
N GLY A 12 -8.49 45.18 7.12
CA GLY A 12 -7.81 43.89 7.10
C GLY A 12 -8.74 42.84 6.52
N GLY A 13 -8.58 42.54 5.23
CA GLY A 13 -9.22 41.38 4.61
C GLY A 13 -8.84 40.11 5.36
N LEU A 14 -9.84 39.43 5.92
CA LEU A 14 -9.73 38.07 6.42
C LEU A 14 -9.29 37.18 5.26
N LEU A 15 -8.01 36.82 5.24
CA LEU A 15 -7.57 35.62 4.56
C LEU A 15 -8.30 34.44 5.22
N PRO A 16 -8.91 33.51 4.46
CA PRO A 16 -9.45 32.31 5.05
C PRO A 16 -8.30 31.56 5.72
N ALA A 17 -8.45 31.27 7.01
CA ALA A 17 -7.55 30.37 7.71
C ALA A 17 -7.47 29.07 6.90
N LEU A 18 -6.25 28.69 6.51
CA LEU A 18 -5.95 27.32 6.09
C LEU A 18 -6.59 26.40 7.12
N ALA A 19 -7.49 25.51 6.67
CA ALA A 19 -8.16 24.54 7.52
C ALA A 19 -7.09 23.81 8.34
N ALA A 20 -7.03 24.08 9.64
CA ALA A 20 -6.23 23.29 10.56
C ALA A 20 -6.70 21.84 10.41
N GLY A 21 -5.80 20.94 10.03
CA GLY A 21 -6.10 19.51 9.93
C GLY A 21 -6.78 19.06 11.23
N GLU A 22 -7.80 18.21 11.10
CA GLU A 22 -8.57 17.76 12.26
C GLU A 22 -7.64 17.19 13.35
N PRO A 23 -7.89 17.50 14.63
CA PRO A 23 -7.03 17.05 15.72
C PRO A 23 -7.01 15.52 15.79
N TYR A 24 -5.84 14.96 16.09
CA TYR A 24 -5.68 13.53 16.33
C TYR A 24 -6.14 13.16 17.74
N ALA A 25 -6.64 11.95 17.89
CA ALA A 25 -7.07 11.42 19.18
C ALA A 25 -5.87 11.17 20.09
N ALA A 26 -6.11 11.22 21.39
CA ALA A 26 -5.21 10.67 22.41
C ALA A 26 -5.93 9.53 23.12
N VAL A 27 -5.19 8.48 23.46
CA VAL A 27 -5.73 7.30 24.12
C VAL A 27 -4.90 6.92 25.33
N GLN A 28 -5.56 6.36 26.33
CA GLN A 28 -4.93 5.61 27.40
C GLN A 28 -5.20 4.13 27.12
N VAL A 29 -4.15 3.37 26.86
CA VAL A 29 -4.25 1.93 26.61
C VAL A 29 -3.81 1.16 27.85
N LEU A 30 -4.65 0.24 28.31
CA LEU A 30 -4.38 -0.50 29.53
C LEU A 30 -3.13 -1.38 29.35
N ASN A 31 -2.18 -1.30 30.28
CA ASN A 31 -0.95 -2.10 30.31
C ASN A 31 -0.02 -1.95 29.08
N ARG A 32 -0.09 -0.82 28.35
CA ARG A 32 0.75 -0.58 27.15
C ARG A 32 1.60 0.67 27.26
N GLY A 33 2.78 0.61 26.66
CA GLY A 33 3.66 1.75 26.46
C GLY A 33 3.40 2.41 25.11
N THR A 34 3.73 3.70 25.02
CA THR A 34 3.71 4.44 23.74
C THR A 34 5.10 4.38 23.12
N LEU A 35 5.19 3.89 21.89
CA LEU A 35 6.42 3.84 21.11
C LEU A 35 6.26 4.67 19.82
N PRO A 36 7.33 5.29 19.31
CA PRO A 36 7.28 5.92 18.00
C PRO A 36 7.00 4.86 16.93
N LEU A 37 6.16 5.18 15.95
CA LEU A 37 5.88 4.31 14.82
C LEU A 37 6.99 4.50 13.76
N VAL A 38 7.92 3.55 13.71
CA VAL A 38 9.14 3.64 12.88
C VAL A 38 9.33 2.36 12.05
N GLU A 39 9.72 2.52 10.78
CA GLU A 39 10.08 1.41 9.89
C GLU A 39 11.52 0.97 10.16
N THR A 40 11.76 -0.34 10.22
CA THR A 40 13.08 -0.94 10.46
C THR A 40 13.20 -2.31 9.79
N ASP A 41 14.43 -2.82 9.70
CA ASP A 41 14.72 -4.18 9.23
C ASP A 41 14.51 -5.24 10.33
N SER A 42 14.15 -4.83 11.54
CA SER A 42 14.03 -5.74 12.68
C SER A 42 12.78 -6.59 12.59
N VAL A 43 12.93 -7.90 12.87
CA VAL A 43 11.80 -8.83 12.94
C VAL A 43 10.80 -8.52 14.07
N GLN A 44 11.16 -7.65 15.01
CA GLN A 44 10.35 -7.27 16.17
C GLN A 44 9.64 -5.92 16.02
N GLN A 45 9.78 -5.27 14.86
CA GLN A 45 9.27 -3.92 14.62
C GLN A 45 8.57 -3.85 13.26
N TRP A 46 8.01 -2.69 12.95
CA TRP A 46 7.35 -2.48 11.66
C TRP A 46 8.36 -2.44 10.54
N ARG A 47 8.08 -3.19 9.47
CA ARG A 47 8.84 -3.20 8.22
C ARG A 47 8.22 -2.28 7.17
N TYR A 48 6.92 -2.05 7.27
CA TYR A 48 6.18 -1.13 6.41
C TYR A 48 5.14 -0.35 7.20
N ILE A 49 5.12 0.97 7.00
CA ILE A 49 4.17 1.94 7.55
C ILE A 49 3.71 2.87 6.40
N PRO A 50 2.39 2.95 6.12
CA PRO A 50 1.85 3.91 5.16
C PRO A 50 2.25 5.35 5.45
N ASP A 51 2.59 6.09 4.39
CA ASP A 51 3.13 7.46 4.49
C ASP A 51 2.21 8.40 5.29
N PHE A 52 0.88 8.23 5.22
CA PHE A 52 -0.11 9.07 5.90
C PHE A 52 -0.20 8.85 7.43
N ILE A 53 0.45 7.83 7.99
CA ILE A 53 0.58 7.63 9.44
C ILE A 53 2.03 7.67 9.93
N ARG A 54 2.99 8.05 9.07
CA ARG A 54 4.39 8.22 9.49
C ARG A 54 4.51 9.34 10.52
N GLY A 55 5.26 9.08 11.59
CA GLY A 55 5.42 10.03 12.70
C GLY A 55 4.37 9.89 13.80
N SER A 56 3.36 9.03 13.59
CA SER A 56 2.45 8.62 14.64
C SER A 56 3.18 7.83 15.74
N SER A 57 2.48 7.58 16.82
CA SER A 57 2.89 6.68 17.89
C SER A 57 1.99 5.47 17.92
N VAL A 58 2.57 4.33 18.29
CA VAL A 58 1.85 3.07 18.46
C VAL A 58 1.85 2.68 19.93
N HIS A 59 0.68 2.26 20.42
CA HIS A 59 0.48 1.80 21.78
C HIS A 59 0.52 0.28 21.80
N SER A 60 1.72 -0.22 22.10
CA SER A 60 2.01 -1.65 22.13
C SER A 60 2.24 -2.12 23.56
N LEU A 61 1.95 -3.40 23.81
CA LEU A 61 2.39 -4.03 25.04
C LEU A 61 3.92 -3.89 25.08
N PRO A 62 4.54 -3.58 26.23
CA PRO A 62 5.94 -3.94 26.38
C PRO A 62 6.05 -5.43 26.04
N LEU A 63 7.16 -5.85 25.42
CA LEU A 63 7.49 -7.25 25.03
C LEU A 63 7.56 -8.18 26.26
N ILE A 64 6.52 -8.22 27.06
CA ILE A 64 6.34 -9.06 28.22
C ILE A 64 5.38 -10.14 27.73
N SER A 65 5.93 -11.34 27.54
CA SER A 65 5.14 -12.56 27.37
C SER A 65 4.07 -12.60 28.44
N PHE A 66 2.82 -12.42 28.04
CA PHE A 66 1.73 -12.94 28.83
C PHE A 66 1.83 -14.47 28.79
N PRO A 67 1.48 -15.17 29.89
CA PRO A 67 1.28 -16.61 29.86
C PRO A 67 0.36 -16.97 28.68
N ALA A 68 0.68 -18.02 27.92
CA ALA A 68 -0.06 -18.41 26.70
C ALA A 68 -1.57 -18.63 26.95
N ASP A 69 -1.93 -18.85 28.21
CA ASP A 69 -3.21 -19.15 28.82
C ASP A 69 -3.89 -17.93 29.49
N SER A 70 -3.32 -16.72 29.39
CA SER A 70 -3.98 -15.51 29.88
C SER A 70 -5.17 -15.15 28.99
N PRO A 71 -6.39 -14.95 29.54
CA PRO A 71 -7.53 -14.45 28.77
C PRO A 71 -7.29 -13.04 28.17
N ALA A 72 -6.29 -12.30 28.68
CA ALA A 72 -5.87 -11.01 28.12
C ALA A 72 -5.02 -11.13 26.84
N ASN A 73 -4.59 -12.34 26.43
CA ASN A 73 -3.86 -12.54 25.18
C ASN A 73 -4.76 -12.21 23.99
N GLY A 74 -4.26 -11.40 23.06
CA GLY A 74 -5.02 -11.01 21.87
C GLY A 74 -6.10 -9.94 22.10
N MET A 75 -6.27 -9.46 23.34
CA MET A 75 -7.21 -8.38 23.67
C MET A 75 -6.50 -7.02 23.78
N ALA A 76 -7.21 -5.96 23.40
CA ALA A 76 -6.79 -4.60 23.63
C ALA A 76 -7.93 -3.77 24.22
N ASP A 77 -7.63 -3.15 25.35
CA ASP A 77 -8.51 -2.25 26.08
C ASP A 77 -7.95 -0.83 26.03
N TRP A 78 -8.73 0.13 25.56
CA TRP A 78 -8.35 1.53 25.63
C TRP A 78 -9.52 2.46 25.84
N THR A 79 -9.20 3.60 26.46
CA THR A 79 -10.10 4.74 26.63
C THR A 79 -9.55 5.91 25.84
N VAL A 80 -10.41 6.53 25.04
CA VAL A 80 -10.07 7.75 24.32
C VAL A 80 -10.07 8.92 25.30
N THR A 81 -8.93 9.54 25.52
CA THR A 81 -8.78 10.67 26.45
C THR A 81 -8.95 12.03 25.76
N GLN A 82 -8.79 12.08 24.43
CA GLN A 82 -9.03 13.26 23.61
C GLN A 82 -9.66 12.85 22.29
N SER A 83 -10.75 13.53 21.90
CA SER A 83 -11.42 13.32 20.62
C SER A 83 -10.49 13.59 19.43
N GLY A 84 -10.67 12.87 18.35
CA GLY A 84 -9.91 13.06 17.13
C GLY A 84 -9.89 11.84 16.23
N LYS A 85 -9.02 11.85 15.22
CA LYS A 85 -8.76 10.67 14.40
C LYS A 85 -7.86 9.68 15.14
N MET A 86 -8.21 8.41 15.04
CA MET A 86 -7.44 7.29 15.56
C MET A 86 -7.31 6.22 14.48
N TRP A 87 -6.20 5.49 14.51
CA TRP A 87 -6.07 4.27 13.74
C TRP A 87 -5.87 3.04 14.62
N ILE A 88 -6.24 1.89 14.08
CA ILE A 88 -5.87 0.58 14.63
C ILE A 88 -5.22 -0.27 13.55
N ALA A 89 -4.15 -0.95 13.91
CA ALA A 89 -3.55 -1.99 13.09
C ALA A 89 -4.01 -3.36 13.61
N ALA A 90 -4.72 -4.13 12.79
CA ALA A 90 -5.32 -5.41 13.16
C ALA A 90 -4.75 -6.56 12.30
N ASN A 91 -4.19 -7.57 12.95
CA ASN A 91 -3.71 -8.78 12.28
C ASN A 91 -4.77 -9.88 12.34
N TYR A 92 -5.16 -10.41 11.18
CA TYR A 92 -6.05 -11.57 11.08
C TYR A 92 -5.36 -12.82 10.51
N ASP A 93 -4.04 -12.81 10.28
CA ASP A 93 -3.33 -13.85 9.51
C ASP A 93 -3.22 -15.21 10.23
N TYR A 94 -3.06 -15.17 11.57
CA TYR A 94 -2.88 -16.38 12.37
C TYR A 94 -3.77 -16.37 13.60
N GLN A 95 -4.82 -17.18 13.51
CA GLN A 95 -5.86 -17.32 14.52
C GLN A 95 -5.59 -18.45 15.53
N GLY A 96 -4.55 -19.26 15.33
CA GLY A 96 -4.31 -20.44 16.15
C GLY A 96 -5.43 -21.49 16.01
N ASN A 97 -5.62 -22.32 17.04
CA ASN A 97 -6.68 -23.32 17.06
C ASN A 97 -7.97 -22.77 17.73
N SER A 98 -9.10 -23.46 17.49
CA SER A 98 -10.41 -23.12 18.06
C SER A 98 -10.53 -23.30 19.57
N GLY A 99 -9.50 -23.80 20.26
CA GLY A 99 -9.50 -23.98 21.70
C GLY A 99 -9.38 -22.64 22.44
N GLY A 100 -10.15 -22.48 23.53
CA GLY A 100 -10.01 -21.37 24.48
C GLY A 100 -11.01 -20.22 24.32
N GLY A 101 -12.12 -20.40 23.59
CA GLY A 101 -13.25 -19.45 23.56
C GLY A 101 -13.01 -18.11 22.85
N TRP A 102 -11.77 -17.82 22.46
CA TRP A 102 -11.37 -16.53 21.88
C TRP A 102 -12.09 -16.17 20.55
N LEU A 103 -12.59 -17.17 19.81
CA LEU A 103 -13.37 -16.95 18.58
C LEU A 103 -14.69 -16.22 18.84
N GLU A 104 -15.33 -16.48 19.97
CA GLU A 104 -16.62 -15.86 20.33
C GLU A 104 -16.45 -14.37 20.70
N GLU A 105 -15.23 -14.00 21.11
CA GLU A 105 -14.85 -12.63 21.46
C GLU A 105 -14.20 -11.89 20.28
N GLN A 106 -13.96 -12.56 19.15
CA GLN A 106 -13.26 -11.98 18.02
C GLN A 106 -14.15 -10.95 17.32
N THR A 107 -13.63 -9.74 17.17
CA THR A 107 -14.19 -8.73 16.28
C THR A 107 -13.66 -8.97 14.87
N THR A 108 -14.54 -9.43 13.99
CA THR A 108 -14.27 -9.61 12.57
C THR A 108 -14.05 -8.26 11.88
N ARG A 109 -13.50 -8.32 10.67
CA ARG A 109 -13.35 -7.13 9.83
C ARG A 109 -14.70 -6.46 9.56
N ASP A 110 -15.70 -7.23 9.15
CA ASP A 110 -17.02 -6.70 8.80
C ASP A 110 -17.68 -6.02 10.00
N GLU A 111 -17.50 -6.56 11.20
CA GLU A 111 -17.97 -5.94 12.43
C GLU A 111 -17.23 -4.64 12.76
N LEU A 112 -15.90 -4.56 12.55
CA LEU A 112 -15.17 -3.29 12.69
C LEU A 112 -15.71 -2.24 11.72
N GLU A 113 -15.88 -2.61 10.44
CA GLU A 113 -16.39 -1.70 9.42
C GLU A 113 -17.82 -1.24 9.75
N ALA A 114 -18.68 -2.15 10.22
CA ALA A 114 -20.03 -1.83 10.71
C ALA A 114 -20.01 -0.90 11.94
N GLN A 115 -18.96 -0.95 12.76
CA GLN A 115 -18.74 -0.03 13.89
C GLN A 115 -18.16 1.33 13.46
N GLY A 116 -18.07 1.61 12.16
CA GLY A 116 -17.63 2.88 11.60
C GLY A 116 -16.12 3.02 11.43
N TRP A 117 -15.38 1.91 11.52
CA TRP A 117 -13.96 1.88 11.17
C TRP A 117 -13.80 1.80 9.66
N LEU A 118 -12.96 2.65 9.09
CA LEU A 118 -12.74 2.73 7.65
C LEU A 118 -11.38 2.15 7.31
N TYR A 119 -11.34 1.14 6.45
CA TYR A 119 -10.08 0.60 5.94
C TYR A 119 -9.27 1.69 5.20
N ARG A 120 -7.96 1.72 5.44
CA ARG A 120 -7.02 2.71 4.86
C ARG A 120 -5.79 2.10 4.20
N GLY A 121 -5.64 0.78 4.24
CA GLY A 121 -4.49 0.08 3.71
C GLY A 121 -3.88 -0.88 4.74
N ASP A 122 -2.69 -1.35 4.45
CA ASP A 122 -2.01 -2.35 5.26
C ASP A 122 -0.69 -1.84 5.84
N MET A 123 -0.22 -2.53 6.86
CA MET A 123 1.10 -2.40 7.47
C MET A 123 1.74 -3.78 7.55
N ARG A 124 3.07 -3.84 7.53
CA ARG A 124 3.79 -5.11 7.68
C ARG A 124 4.70 -5.09 8.87
N HIS A 125 4.56 -6.11 9.72
CA HIS A 125 5.47 -6.35 10.82
C HIS A 125 6.69 -7.15 10.33
N GLY A 126 7.87 -6.93 10.91
CA GLY A 126 9.12 -7.57 10.50
C GLY A 126 9.12 -9.10 10.67
N SER A 127 8.22 -9.64 11.49
CA SER A 127 7.97 -11.08 11.59
C SER A 127 7.20 -11.67 10.40
N GLY A 128 6.76 -10.82 9.46
CA GLY A 128 5.99 -11.21 8.27
C GLY A 128 4.48 -11.07 8.40
N GLY A 129 3.96 -10.69 9.58
CA GLY A 129 2.52 -10.49 9.78
C GLY A 129 2.00 -9.25 9.06
N LEU A 130 0.88 -9.40 8.37
CA LEU A 130 0.10 -8.33 7.74
C LEU A 130 -0.89 -7.76 8.74
N PHE A 131 -0.93 -6.44 8.85
CA PHE A 131 -1.85 -5.73 9.73
C PHE A 131 -2.70 -4.78 8.90
N ARG A 132 -4.01 -4.99 8.87
CA ARG A 132 -4.95 -4.08 8.24
C ARG A 132 -5.09 -2.83 9.09
N LEU A 133 -4.95 -1.67 8.46
CA LEU A 133 -5.06 -0.38 9.10
C LEU A 133 -6.47 0.16 8.90
N PHE A 134 -7.15 0.45 10.00
CA PHE A 134 -8.46 1.09 10.01
C PHE A 134 -8.38 2.44 10.69
N GLU A 135 -9.18 3.39 10.21
CA GLU A 135 -9.31 4.74 10.73
C GLU A 135 -10.72 4.98 11.26
N LYS A 136 -10.84 5.70 12.37
CA LYS A 136 -12.13 6.16 12.87
C LYS A 136 -11.99 7.54 13.54
N GLN A 137 -13.03 8.36 13.39
CA GLN A 137 -13.21 9.54 14.21
C GLN A 137 -13.79 9.10 15.56
N VAL A 138 -13.08 9.38 16.65
CA VAL A 138 -13.47 8.97 18.00
C VAL A 138 -13.68 10.18 18.91
N ALA A 139 -14.60 10.05 19.86
CA ALA A 139 -14.87 11.04 20.89
C ALA A 139 -14.14 10.69 22.21
N ALA A 140 -13.72 11.72 22.95
CA ALA A 140 -13.22 11.57 24.31
C ALA A 140 -14.27 10.87 25.19
N GLY A 141 -13.81 9.91 25.98
CA GLY A 141 -14.65 9.06 26.82
C GLY A 141 -15.10 7.76 26.15
N GLU A 142 -14.93 7.59 24.84
CA GLU A 142 -15.16 6.30 24.19
C GLU A 142 -14.22 5.23 24.74
N GLN A 143 -14.74 4.01 24.89
CA GLN A 143 -14.02 2.85 25.37
C GLN A 143 -14.11 1.74 24.35
N TYR A 144 -13.01 1.02 24.18
CA TYR A 144 -12.90 -0.08 23.25
C TYR A 144 -12.33 -1.30 23.97
N HIS A 145 -12.94 -2.45 23.68
CA HIS A 145 -12.52 -3.77 24.09
C HIS A 145 -12.50 -4.63 22.83
N LEU A 146 -11.33 -4.81 22.23
CA LEU A 146 -11.21 -5.41 20.90
C LEU A 146 -10.22 -6.56 20.89
N ARG A 147 -10.67 -7.69 20.33
CA ARG A 147 -9.86 -8.86 19.99
C ARG A 147 -9.96 -9.09 18.49
N VAL A 148 -8.85 -9.00 17.77
CA VAL A 148 -8.82 -9.25 16.31
C VAL A 148 -8.17 -10.60 15.96
N GLY A 149 -7.46 -11.19 16.92
CA GLY A 149 -7.00 -12.58 16.83
C GLY A 149 -6.62 -13.17 18.18
N LYS A 150 -6.20 -14.43 18.17
CA LYS A 150 -5.92 -15.20 19.40
C LYS A 150 -4.76 -14.64 20.22
N TYR A 151 -3.64 -14.37 19.58
CA TYR A 151 -2.38 -14.00 20.25
C TYR A 151 -1.97 -12.55 20.01
N THR A 152 -2.40 -11.98 18.89
CA THR A 152 -2.00 -10.63 18.48
C THR A 152 -3.16 -9.68 18.68
N PRO A 153 -3.13 -8.84 19.71
CA PRO A 153 -4.17 -7.83 19.88
C PRO A 153 -4.02 -6.72 18.82
N PRO A 154 -5.08 -5.93 18.55
CA PRO A 154 -4.93 -4.77 17.68
C PRO A 154 -4.02 -3.73 18.34
N TRP A 155 -3.30 -2.96 17.53
CA TRP A 155 -2.40 -1.91 18.01
C TRP A 155 -3.06 -0.56 17.75
N ALA A 156 -3.34 0.18 18.83
CA ALA A 156 -3.84 1.54 18.76
C ALA A 156 -2.73 2.48 18.27
N ILE A 157 -3.03 3.32 17.28
CA ILE A 157 -2.10 4.27 16.68
C ILE A 157 -2.70 5.68 16.80
N THR A 158 -1.93 6.61 17.35
CA THR A 158 -2.33 8.00 17.59
C THR A 158 -1.23 8.97 17.24
N GLY A 159 -1.60 10.21 16.95
CA GLY A 159 -0.66 11.30 16.71
C GLY A 159 -0.69 11.79 15.26
N THR A 160 0.07 12.85 15.02
CA THR A 160 0.20 13.48 13.71
C THR A 160 0.97 12.61 12.73
N ALA A 161 0.45 12.52 11.50
CA ALA A 161 1.31 12.43 10.33
C ALA A 161 2.28 13.61 10.42
N LEU A 162 3.56 13.37 10.69
CA LEU A 162 4.52 14.47 10.75
C LEU A 162 4.56 15.11 9.35
N THR A 163 4.09 16.35 9.25
CA THR A 163 4.37 17.24 8.12
C THR A 163 5.81 17.72 8.25
N GLY A 164 6.75 16.80 8.11
CA GLY A 164 8.18 17.04 8.23
C GLY A 164 8.93 15.77 7.88
N THR A 165 10.03 15.93 7.13
CA THR A 165 10.92 14.84 6.72
C THR A 165 11.43 14.12 7.95
N LEU A 166 10.82 12.97 8.27
CA LEU A 166 11.46 12.00 9.13
C LEU A 166 12.77 11.59 8.45
N PRO A 167 13.88 11.41 9.18
CA PRO A 167 15.01 10.68 8.63
C PRO A 167 14.46 9.30 8.27
N SER A 168 14.40 9.02 6.96
CA SER A 168 14.22 7.67 6.47
C SER A 168 15.31 6.85 7.17
N ALA A 169 14.93 5.94 8.07
CA ALA A 169 15.77 4.77 8.24
C ALA A 169 15.96 4.20 6.83
N ALA A 170 17.20 3.90 6.47
CA ALA A 170 17.57 3.46 5.12
C ALA A 170 16.54 2.43 4.62
N THR A 171 16.03 2.64 3.41
CA THR A 171 14.99 1.80 2.82
C THR A 171 15.40 0.32 2.91
N PRO A 172 14.60 -0.58 3.54
CA PRO A 172 14.90 -2.01 3.60
C PRO A 172 14.73 -2.73 2.25
N TRP A 173 14.20 -2.02 1.26
CA TRP A 173 13.67 -2.60 0.03
C TRP A 173 14.65 -2.31 -1.10
N PRO A 174 15.16 -3.33 -1.82
CA PRO A 174 15.93 -3.11 -3.03
C PRO A 174 15.26 -2.10 -3.96
N GLU A 175 15.90 -0.95 -4.11
CA GLU A 175 15.48 0.11 -5.02
C GLU A 175 16.00 -0.21 -6.43
N PHE A 176 15.11 -0.25 -7.42
CA PHE A 176 15.50 -0.47 -8.81
C PHE A 176 14.60 0.33 -9.74
N GLY A 177 15.21 1.25 -10.50
CA GLY A 177 14.47 2.15 -11.38
C GLY A 177 13.45 3.00 -10.61
N GLN A 178 12.16 2.70 -10.81
CA GLN A 178 11.03 3.45 -10.25
C GLN A 178 10.34 2.77 -9.06
N VAL A 179 10.83 1.62 -8.58
CA VAL A 179 10.21 0.89 -7.46
C VAL A 179 11.22 0.45 -6.40
N ALA A 180 10.74 0.28 -5.18
CA ALA A 180 11.40 -0.48 -4.14
C ALA A 180 10.52 -1.67 -3.77
N VAL A 181 11.07 -2.89 -3.70
CA VAL A 181 10.28 -4.12 -3.45
C VAL A 181 10.82 -4.85 -2.22
N ALA A 182 9.97 -5.19 -1.26
CA ALA A 182 10.39 -5.83 -0.01
C ALA A 182 10.59 -7.34 -0.16
N ASP A 183 11.68 -7.92 0.36
CA ASP A 183 11.93 -9.37 0.43
C ASP A 183 12.20 -10.11 -0.91
N PHE A 184 12.26 -9.39 -2.04
CA PHE A 184 12.61 -9.94 -3.36
C PHE A 184 13.90 -9.33 -3.89
N ASN A 185 14.70 -10.12 -4.60
CA ASN A 185 15.85 -9.62 -5.32
C ASN A 185 15.48 -9.38 -6.80
N PRO A 186 15.97 -8.29 -7.40
CA PRO A 186 15.84 -8.10 -8.83
C PRO A 186 16.70 -9.14 -9.56
N VAL A 187 16.12 -9.83 -10.53
CA VAL A 187 16.81 -10.71 -11.46
C VAL A 187 16.41 -10.38 -12.90
N PRO A 188 17.28 -10.63 -13.89
CA PRO A 188 16.90 -10.49 -15.29
C PRO A 188 15.65 -11.31 -15.62
N LEU A 189 14.71 -10.71 -16.35
CA LEU A 189 13.52 -11.42 -16.84
C LEU A 189 13.89 -12.23 -18.09
N ASP A 190 14.47 -13.41 -17.85
CA ASP A 190 14.82 -14.37 -18.88
C ASP A 190 14.67 -15.83 -18.39
N ALA A 191 14.76 -16.78 -19.32
CA ALA A 191 14.57 -18.20 -19.04
C ALA A 191 15.70 -18.82 -18.20
N SER A 192 16.86 -18.16 -18.06
CA SER A 192 18.01 -18.65 -17.29
C SER A 192 17.96 -18.23 -15.82
N HIS A 193 17.33 -17.09 -15.52
CA HIS A 193 17.22 -16.54 -14.17
C HIS A 193 15.83 -16.73 -13.55
N THR A 194 14.82 -17.01 -14.36
CA THR A 194 13.42 -17.14 -13.90
C THR A 194 12.83 -18.51 -14.19
N ASN A 195 11.65 -18.78 -13.63
CA ASN A 195 10.85 -19.96 -13.97
C ASN A 195 10.00 -19.77 -15.24
N PHE A 196 10.14 -18.65 -15.97
CA PHE A 196 9.34 -18.39 -17.17
C PHE A 196 9.93 -19.07 -18.41
N ALA A 197 9.07 -19.76 -19.16
CA ALA A 197 9.40 -20.39 -20.43
C ALA A 197 9.00 -19.50 -21.62
N VAL A 198 7.89 -18.77 -21.50
CA VAL A 198 7.40 -17.83 -22.50
C VAL A 198 7.31 -16.44 -21.87
N ILE A 199 8.10 -15.52 -22.39
CA ILE A 199 8.14 -14.11 -21.99
C ILE A 199 7.80 -13.27 -23.23
N PRO A 200 6.73 -12.45 -23.20
CA PRO A 200 6.39 -11.56 -24.29
C PRO A 200 7.54 -10.64 -24.69
N GLU A 201 7.65 -10.33 -25.98
CA GLU A 201 8.72 -9.48 -26.53
C GLU A 201 8.79 -8.11 -25.83
N SER A 202 7.65 -7.55 -25.44
CA SER A 202 7.55 -6.26 -24.75
C SER A 202 8.22 -6.25 -23.36
N LEU A 203 8.41 -7.42 -22.75
CA LEU A 203 9.00 -7.61 -21.43
C LEU A 203 10.41 -8.22 -21.48
N GLN A 204 10.88 -8.66 -22.65
CA GLN A 204 12.21 -9.24 -22.80
C GLN A 204 13.31 -8.22 -22.49
N GLY A 205 14.33 -8.65 -21.75
CA GLY A 205 15.39 -7.75 -21.27
C GLY A 205 14.96 -6.88 -20.08
N GLY A 206 13.74 -7.07 -19.57
CA GLY A 206 13.27 -6.47 -18.34
C GLY A 206 13.91 -7.08 -17.08
N THR A 207 13.44 -6.61 -15.93
CA THR A 207 13.82 -7.13 -14.61
C THR A 207 12.58 -7.59 -13.89
N ILE A 208 12.67 -8.69 -13.14
CA ILE A 208 11.60 -9.18 -12.28
C ILE A 208 12.12 -9.33 -10.85
N PHE A 209 11.29 -8.98 -9.89
CA PHE A 209 11.55 -9.22 -8.49
C PHE A 209 11.00 -10.59 -8.13
N SER A 210 11.87 -11.61 -8.10
CA SER A 210 11.50 -12.99 -7.80
C SER A 210 12.20 -13.51 -6.54
N GLU A 211 11.52 -14.35 -5.76
CA GLU A 211 12.07 -14.90 -4.52
C GLU A 211 13.24 -15.84 -4.82
N ILE A 212 14.38 -15.67 -4.14
CA ILE A 212 15.50 -16.61 -4.27
C ILE A 212 15.29 -17.87 -3.40
N ARG A 213 14.47 -17.82 -2.33
CA ARG A 213 14.09 -18.98 -1.48
C ARG A 213 13.15 -18.53 -0.34
N ARG A 214 11.83 -18.54 -0.51
CA ARG A 214 10.90 -18.65 0.64
C ARG A 214 9.83 -19.71 0.34
N PRO A 215 9.32 -20.40 1.38
CA PRO A 215 8.22 -21.34 1.20
C PRO A 215 6.93 -20.56 0.99
N SER A 216 6.31 -20.79 -0.19
CA SER A 216 4.86 -20.78 -0.45
C SER A 216 4.02 -19.63 0.16
N GLY A 217 3.53 -18.71 -0.68
CA GLY A 217 2.33 -17.92 -0.37
C GLY A 217 2.47 -16.48 0.08
N ALA A 218 3.47 -15.76 -0.41
CA ALA A 218 3.79 -14.46 0.15
C ALA A 218 2.91 -13.32 -0.40
N ILE A 219 2.81 -12.31 0.45
CA ILE A 219 2.39 -10.97 0.08
C ILE A 219 3.60 -10.25 -0.52
N THR A 220 3.39 -9.55 -1.62
CA THR A 220 4.40 -8.68 -2.23
C THR A 220 4.14 -7.25 -1.82
N ASP A 221 5.12 -6.66 -1.13
CA ASP A 221 5.10 -5.22 -0.84
C ASP A 221 6.03 -4.50 -1.78
N PHE A 222 5.55 -3.38 -2.31
CA PHE A 222 6.39 -2.48 -3.09
C PHE A 222 5.91 -1.04 -3.02
N LYS A 223 6.85 -0.12 -3.19
CA LYS A 223 6.65 1.32 -3.21
C LYS A 223 7.09 1.87 -4.56
N ALA A 224 6.27 2.72 -5.16
CA ALA A 224 6.70 3.55 -6.29
C ALA A 224 7.62 4.66 -5.78
N LEU A 225 8.85 4.69 -6.29
CA LEU A 225 9.86 5.71 -5.98
C LEU A 225 9.74 6.94 -6.88
N ALA A 226 9.13 6.77 -8.06
CA ALA A 226 8.89 7.83 -9.03
C ALA A 226 7.53 7.60 -9.70
N ASP A 227 6.99 8.66 -10.31
CA ASP A 227 5.81 8.56 -11.15
C ASP A 227 6.12 7.67 -12.36
N GLY A 228 5.30 6.65 -12.60
CA GLY A 228 5.56 5.72 -13.68
C GLY A 228 4.70 4.47 -13.67
N ARG A 229 4.83 3.69 -14.74
CA ARG A 229 4.04 2.48 -14.97
C ARG A 229 4.66 1.27 -14.30
N VAL A 230 4.01 0.72 -13.28
CA VAL A 230 4.45 -0.52 -12.63
C VAL A 230 3.66 -1.71 -13.17
N TYR A 231 4.37 -2.80 -13.48
CA TYR A 231 3.78 -4.05 -13.91
C TYR A 231 3.82 -5.07 -12.78
N LEU A 232 2.78 -5.88 -12.68
CA LEU A 232 2.69 -7.02 -11.80
C LEU A 232 2.38 -8.25 -12.64
N ALA A 233 3.15 -9.30 -12.44
CA ALA A 233 2.79 -10.64 -12.91
C ALA A 233 2.20 -11.43 -11.76
N GLY A 234 1.23 -12.29 -12.01
CA GLY A 234 0.90 -13.30 -11.01
C GLY A 234 0.27 -14.55 -11.64
N TYR A 235 -0.19 -15.46 -10.79
CA TYR A 235 -0.96 -16.64 -11.21
C TYR A 235 -2.36 -16.72 -10.58
N TRP A 236 -3.39 -17.01 -11.39
CA TRP A 236 -4.81 -17.10 -10.98
C TRP A 236 -5.40 -18.49 -11.22
N GLY A 237 -4.63 -19.43 -11.78
CA GLY A 237 -5.13 -20.76 -12.15
C GLY A 237 -5.31 -21.71 -10.97
N TYR A 238 -4.80 -21.38 -9.78
CA TYR A 238 -5.03 -22.13 -8.56
C TYR A 238 -4.89 -21.24 -7.33
N ASP A 239 -5.97 -21.15 -6.55
CA ASP A 239 -6.05 -20.27 -5.40
C ASP A 239 -5.35 -20.87 -4.16
N GLY A 240 -5.49 -22.17 -3.91
CA GLY A 240 -4.98 -22.84 -2.72
C GLY A 240 -6.03 -23.72 -2.04
N ASN A 241 -5.70 -24.27 -0.87
CA ASN A 241 -6.70 -24.93 -0.03
C ASN A 241 -7.37 -23.91 0.92
N SER A 242 -8.54 -24.23 1.48
CA SER A 242 -9.30 -23.33 2.35
C SER A 242 -8.76 -23.20 3.78
N GLU A 243 -7.54 -23.68 4.05
CA GLU A 243 -6.98 -23.64 5.40
C GLU A 243 -6.27 -22.32 5.67
N GLY A 244 -6.69 -21.63 6.74
CA GLY A 244 -6.19 -20.34 7.17
C GLY A 244 -6.84 -19.17 6.42
N ASP A 245 -6.65 -17.96 6.94
CA ASP A 245 -7.40 -16.78 6.49
C ASP A 245 -6.73 -16.07 5.30
N TRP A 246 -5.86 -16.78 4.57
CA TRP A 246 -5.11 -16.19 3.46
C TRP A 246 -6.03 -15.70 2.32
N ASP A 247 -7.19 -16.33 2.15
CA ASP A 247 -8.18 -15.99 1.12
C ASP A 247 -8.85 -14.64 1.39
N ASP A 248 -8.98 -14.23 2.67
CA ASP A 248 -9.53 -12.92 3.03
C ASP A 248 -8.64 -11.76 2.51
N TYR A 249 -7.37 -12.04 2.24
CA TYR A 249 -6.39 -11.08 1.72
C TYR A 249 -6.13 -11.25 0.23
N ARG A 250 -6.78 -12.22 -0.41
CA ARG A 250 -6.58 -12.47 -1.82
C ARG A 250 -7.29 -11.39 -2.64
N LEU A 251 -6.54 -10.83 -3.59
CA LEU A 251 -7.06 -9.97 -4.64
C LEU A 251 -7.22 -10.79 -5.91
N THR A 252 -8.46 -10.87 -6.38
CA THR A 252 -8.81 -11.46 -7.68
C THR A 252 -8.48 -10.50 -8.82
N LEU A 253 -8.32 -11.01 -10.04
CA LEU A 253 -8.09 -10.16 -11.22
C LEU A 253 -9.20 -9.08 -11.38
N PRO A 254 -10.50 -9.41 -11.27
CA PRO A 254 -11.56 -8.39 -11.34
C PRO A 254 -11.47 -7.31 -10.24
N GLN A 255 -11.03 -7.66 -9.03
CA GLN A 255 -10.82 -6.67 -7.97
C GLN A 255 -9.65 -5.73 -8.30
N MET A 256 -8.54 -6.28 -8.82
CA MET A 256 -7.41 -5.47 -9.30
C MET A 256 -7.85 -4.53 -10.44
N GLU A 257 -8.64 -5.03 -11.39
CA GLU A 257 -9.20 -4.21 -12.47
C GLU A 257 -10.11 -3.09 -11.95
N ALA A 258 -10.96 -3.40 -10.96
CA ALA A 258 -11.80 -2.40 -10.30
C ALA A 258 -10.97 -1.33 -9.55
N GLU A 259 -9.78 -1.69 -9.06
CA GLU A 259 -8.81 -0.76 -8.48
C GLU A 259 -7.98 0.00 -9.53
N GLY A 260 -8.27 -0.17 -10.82
CA GLY A 260 -7.64 0.56 -11.92
C GLY A 260 -6.36 -0.08 -12.45
N TRP A 261 -6.09 -1.35 -12.13
CA TRP A 261 -5.08 -2.13 -12.83
C TRP A 261 -5.60 -2.57 -14.19
N THR A 262 -4.75 -2.57 -15.22
CA THR A 262 -5.14 -2.91 -16.59
C THR A 262 -4.37 -4.14 -17.03
N HIS A 263 -5.07 -5.12 -17.60
CA HIS A 263 -4.43 -6.27 -18.23
C HIS A 263 -3.50 -5.82 -19.38
N PHE A 264 -2.29 -6.35 -19.41
CA PHE A 264 -1.27 -6.07 -20.41
C PHE A 264 -1.10 -7.28 -21.34
N GLU A 265 -0.46 -8.32 -20.84
CA GLU A 265 -0.02 -9.50 -21.58
C GLU A 265 0.05 -10.70 -20.63
N GLN A 266 0.45 -11.87 -21.12
CA GLN A 266 0.61 -13.08 -20.31
C GLN A 266 2.01 -13.67 -20.46
N MET A 267 2.54 -14.21 -19.36
CA MET A 267 3.74 -15.06 -19.37
C MET A 267 3.35 -16.50 -19.11
N THR A 268 4.18 -17.46 -19.51
CA THR A 268 3.97 -18.87 -19.17
C THR A 268 5.19 -19.43 -18.48
N ASP A 269 5.00 -20.05 -17.32
CA ASP A 269 6.08 -20.69 -16.59
C ASP A 269 6.46 -22.06 -17.17
N LYS A 270 7.58 -22.62 -16.69
CA LYS A 270 8.11 -23.91 -17.13
C LYS A 270 7.18 -25.08 -16.77
N ASP A 271 6.25 -24.88 -15.84
CA ASP A 271 5.21 -25.85 -15.49
C ASP A 271 3.94 -25.70 -16.34
N GLY A 272 3.94 -24.77 -17.32
CA GLY A 272 2.82 -24.50 -18.21
C GLY A 272 1.72 -23.63 -17.59
N ARG A 273 1.96 -23.02 -16.43
CA ARG A 273 0.99 -22.11 -15.80
C ARG A 273 1.03 -20.76 -16.50
N VAL A 274 -0.15 -20.21 -16.76
CA VAL A 274 -0.31 -18.89 -17.39
C VAL A 274 -0.39 -17.82 -16.32
N TRP A 275 0.51 -16.86 -16.40
CA TRP A 275 0.61 -15.73 -15.49
C TRP A 275 0.11 -14.45 -16.19
N ASP A 276 -0.91 -13.81 -15.63
CA ASP A 276 -1.40 -12.52 -16.13
C ASP A 276 -0.44 -11.41 -15.71
N VAL A 277 -0.10 -10.54 -16.66
CA VAL A 277 0.66 -9.31 -16.42
C VAL A 277 -0.33 -8.15 -16.48
N ILE A 278 -0.43 -7.42 -15.38
CA ILE A 278 -1.27 -6.23 -15.24
C ILE A 278 -0.38 -5.02 -14.97
N TYR A 279 -0.85 -3.82 -15.30
CA TYR A 279 -0.11 -2.58 -15.01
C TYR A 279 -1.00 -1.50 -14.42
N LYS A 280 -0.37 -0.56 -13.73
CA LYS A 280 -0.99 0.69 -13.30
C LYS A 280 0.05 1.80 -13.31
N ASP A 281 -0.37 3.00 -13.73
CA ASP A 281 0.44 4.20 -13.61
C ASP A 281 0.35 4.69 -12.16
N LEU A 282 1.47 4.68 -11.45
CA LEU A 282 1.58 5.02 -10.04
C LEU A 282 2.28 6.36 -9.87
N GLN A 283 1.95 7.04 -8.78
CA GLN A 283 2.64 8.24 -8.30
C GLN A 283 3.72 7.86 -7.29
N ALA A 284 4.80 8.64 -7.26
CA ALA A 284 5.85 8.52 -6.25
C ALA A 284 5.24 8.54 -4.84
N GLY A 285 5.66 7.60 -4.00
CA GLY A 285 5.14 7.44 -2.64
C GLY A 285 4.05 6.37 -2.51
N GLN A 286 3.33 6.04 -3.59
CA GLN A 286 2.28 5.01 -3.53
C GLN A 286 2.88 3.65 -3.18
N THR A 287 2.22 2.93 -2.28
CA THR A 287 2.70 1.66 -1.76
C THR A 287 1.59 0.63 -1.74
N TYR A 288 1.95 -0.62 -1.96
CA TYR A 288 1.06 -1.76 -2.10
C TYR A 288 1.55 -2.93 -1.27
N SER A 289 0.60 -3.74 -0.81
CA SER A 289 0.78 -5.02 -0.13
C SER A 289 -0.23 -5.98 -0.76
N LEU A 290 0.23 -6.88 -1.62
CA LEU A 290 -0.66 -7.65 -2.51
C LEU A 290 -0.47 -9.14 -2.32
N ARG A 291 -1.57 -9.88 -2.28
CA ARG A 291 -1.60 -11.35 -2.36
C ARG A 291 -2.60 -11.78 -3.43
N PHE A 292 -2.21 -12.68 -4.32
CA PHE A 292 -3.09 -13.23 -5.37
C PHE A 292 -3.49 -14.68 -5.14
N ASN A 293 -2.71 -15.49 -4.43
CA ASN A 293 -3.10 -16.85 -4.04
C ASN A 293 -2.27 -17.35 -2.84
N LYS A 294 -2.58 -18.58 -2.38
CA LYS A 294 -1.96 -19.19 -1.19
C LYS A 294 -0.50 -19.56 -1.37
N TYR A 295 -0.01 -19.81 -2.58
CA TYR A 295 1.29 -20.47 -2.77
C TYR A 295 2.29 -19.67 -3.60
N SER A 296 1.87 -18.57 -4.21
CA SER A 296 2.72 -17.70 -5.01
C SER A 296 2.39 -16.23 -4.80
N SER A 297 3.45 -15.45 -4.80
CA SER A 297 3.43 -14.01 -4.59
C SER A 297 3.28 -13.30 -5.94
N PRO A 298 2.54 -12.17 -6.00
CA PRO A 298 2.62 -11.27 -7.14
C PRO A 298 4.07 -10.88 -7.41
N LEU A 299 4.52 -10.86 -8.65
CA LEU A 299 5.89 -10.50 -9.00
C LEU A 299 5.90 -9.10 -9.59
N VAL A 300 6.71 -8.20 -9.04
CA VAL A 300 6.90 -6.88 -9.64
C VAL A 300 7.79 -7.03 -10.88
N VAL A 301 7.31 -6.51 -12.01
CA VAL A 301 8.02 -6.54 -13.29
C VAL A 301 8.37 -5.12 -13.70
N LEU A 302 9.62 -4.92 -14.09
CA LEU A 302 10.11 -3.71 -14.72
C LEU A 302 10.41 -4.02 -16.17
N ALA A 303 9.53 -3.57 -17.05
CA ALA A 303 9.75 -3.63 -18.49
C ALA A 303 11.01 -2.83 -18.85
N PRO A 304 11.74 -3.22 -19.90
CA PRO A 304 12.87 -2.44 -20.39
C PRO A 304 12.42 -1.02 -20.73
N VAL A 305 13.18 -0.02 -20.31
CA VAL A 305 12.93 1.36 -20.75
C VAL A 305 13.19 1.40 -22.25
N PRO A 306 12.22 1.80 -23.10
CA PRO A 306 12.50 1.96 -24.52
C PRO A 306 13.63 2.99 -24.66
N GLU A 307 14.69 2.61 -25.37
CA GLU A 307 15.78 3.51 -25.77
C GLU A 307 15.18 4.88 -26.19
N PRO A 308 15.75 6.02 -25.77
CA PRO A 308 15.20 7.34 -26.04
C PRO A 308 14.87 7.62 -27.52
N GLY A 309 15.44 6.84 -28.46
CA GLY A 309 15.16 6.91 -29.89
C GLY A 309 13.83 6.28 -30.35
N THR A 310 13.18 5.41 -29.58
CA THR A 310 12.01 4.65 -30.04
C THR A 310 10.70 5.43 -29.84
N LEU A 311 10.60 6.23 -28.78
CA LEU A 311 9.44 7.13 -28.55
C LEU A 311 9.41 8.31 -29.53
N ALA A 312 10.56 8.75 -30.05
CA ALA A 312 10.63 9.82 -31.03
C ALA A 312 10.02 9.44 -32.39
N LEU A 313 10.10 8.16 -32.80
CA LEU A 313 9.53 7.71 -34.06
C LEU A 313 7.99 7.65 -34.04
N ALA A 314 7.39 7.28 -32.91
CA ALA A 314 5.93 7.22 -32.77
C ALA A 314 5.28 8.62 -32.82
N CYS A 315 5.92 9.63 -32.21
CA CYS A 315 5.42 11.02 -32.27
C CYS A 315 5.69 11.70 -33.63
N MET A 316 6.76 11.34 -34.35
CA MET A 316 7.04 11.89 -35.68
C MET A 316 6.20 11.27 -36.80
N GLY A 317 5.80 9.99 -36.68
CA GLY A 317 4.90 9.33 -37.63
C GLY A 317 3.51 9.98 -37.70
N ALA A 318 2.95 10.37 -36.55
CA ALA A 318 1.65 11.05 -36.48
C ALA A 318 1.70 12.50 -36.99
N CYS A 319 2.80 13.22 -36.77
CA CYS A 319 2.98 14.59 -37.28
C CYS A 319 3.26 14.64 -38.80
N GLY A 320 3.96 13.65 -39.36
CA GLY A 320 4.27 13.59 -40.80
C GLY A 320 3.04 13.37 -41.69
N VAL A 321 2.05 12.60 -41.22
CA VAL A 321 0.81 12.32 -41.96
C VAL A 321 -0.13 13.54 -41.97
N LEU A 322 -0.18 14.32 -40.89
CA LEU A 322 -0.98 15.55 -40.82
C LEU A 322 -0.45 16.68 -41.71
N LEU A 323 0.88 16.79 -41.87
CA LEU A 323 1.51 17.79 -42.72
C LEU A 323 1.33 17.49 -44.23
N THR A 324 1.42 16.22 -44.62
CA THR A 324 1.20 15.81 -46.03
C THR A 324 -0.26 15.92 -46.46
N MET A 325 -1.24 15.66 -45.56
CA MET A 325 -2.66 15.87 -45.87
C MET A 325 -3.06 17.35 -45.98
N ARG A 326 -2.47 18.25 -45.16
CA ARG A 326 -2.74 19.70 -45.27
C ARG A 326 -2.14 20.33 -46.52
N GLN A 327 -0.98 19.87 -47.00
CA GLN A 327 -0.40 20.36 -48.25
C GLN A 327 -1.17 19.89 -49.49
N ARG A 328 -1.67 18.63 -49.52
CA ARG A 328 -2.52 18.16 -50.62
C ARG A 328 -3.84 18.93 -50.75
N ARG A 329 -4.52 19.27 -49.64
CA ARG A 329 -5.77 20.06 -49.66
C ARG A 329 -5.60 21.51 -50.15
N ARG A 330 -4.42 22.12 -49.95
CA ARG A 330 -4.16 23.49 -50.44
C ARG A 330 -3.91 23.53 -51.96
N GLN A 331 -3.28 22.49 -52.54
CA GLN A 331 -3.07 22.44 -53.98
C GLN A 331 -4.34 22.14 -54.78
N THR A 332 -5.25 21.29 -54.28
CA THR A 332 -6.53 21.03 -54.97
C THR A 332 -7.45 22.25 -54.99
N ASN A 333 -7.45 23.07 -53.93
CA ASN A 333 -8.27 24.29 -53.88
C ASN A 333 -7.71 25.46 -54.72
N GLN A 334 -6.41 25.48 -55.05
CA GLN A 334 -5.85 26.47 -55.96
C GLN A 334 -6.13 26.14 -57.44
N ARG A 335 -6.26 24.86 -57.82
CA ARG A 335 -6.64 24.45 -59.18
C ARG A 335 -8.13 24.57 -59.49
N ALA A 336 -8.99 24.61 -58.48
CA ALA A 336 -10.44 24.79 -58.68
C ALA A 336 -10.87 26.26 -58.84
N LYS A 337 -9.92 27.21 -58.76
CA LYS A 337 -10.16 28.66 -58.90
C LYS A 337 -9.39 29.29 -60.07
N SER A 338 -8.79 28.49 -60.94
CA SER A 338 -8.11 28.93 -62.17
C SER A 338 -8.96 28.64 -63.40
#